data_AF-A0A963TWD8-F1
#
_entry.id   AF-A0A963TWD8-F1
#
_cell.length_a   1.000
_cell.length_b   1.000
_cell.length_c   1.000
_cell.angle_alpha   90.00
_cell.angle_beta   90.00
_cell.angle_gamma   90.00
#
_symmetry.space_group_name_H-M   'P 1'
#
loop_
_entity.id
_entity.type
_entity.pdbx_description
1 polymer ?
#
loop_
_entity_poly.entity_id
_entity_poly.type
_entity_poly.pdbx_seq_one_letter_code
_entity_poly.pdbx_strand_id
1 'polypeptide(L)'
;MGRAEMDRAVSAWQWNLMIPVLLDRVGRWFQLAWALSDATRASEIAALRVGWVPPHRFIVDPAREIPALRNAVRAGFASRQGVVRELGLDPERLLEEQIADRAEADRNGLVFDTDARLTSSAGVTQAPPDRSAPLIEENTDE
;
A
#
# COMPACT_ATOMS: atom_id res chain seq x y z
N MET A 1 10.08 -28.30 7.47
CA MET A 1 11.26 -27.41 7.38
C MET A 1 11.63 -26.98 5.96
N GLY A 2 10.95 -27.39 4.87
CA GLY A 2 11.37 -27.02 3.50
C GLY A 2 10.86 -25.68 2.94
N ARG A 3 9.61 -25.29 3.24
CA ARG A 3 9.00 -24.11 2.59
C ARG A 3 9.53 -22.77 3.10
N ALA A 4 9.67 -22.59 4.42
CA ALA A 4 10.15 -21.31 4.98
C ALA A 4 11.59 -20.98 4.54
N GLU A 5 12.44 -21.99 4.37
CA GLU A 5 13.80 -21.82 3.83
C GLU A 5 13.77 -21.48 2.33
N MET A 6 12.93 -22.16 1.56
CA MET A 6 12.69 -21.84 0.15
C MET A 6 12.18 -20.41 -0.02
N ASP A 7 11.20 -19.97 0.78
CA ASP A 7 10.64 -18.62 0.72
C ASP A 7 11.70 -17.55 1.03
N ARG A 8 12.60 -17.84 1.98
CA ARG A 8 13.76 -16.96 2.26
C ARG A 8 14.75 -16.94 1.10
N ALA A 9 15.05 -18.09 0.50
CA ALA A 9 15.96 -18.18 -0.64
C ALA A 9 15.40 -17.44 -1.87
N VAL A 10 14.12 -17.65 -2.19
CA VAL A 10 13.41 -16.94 -3.27
C VAL A 10 13.45 -15.44 -3.02
N SER A 11 13.18 -14.99 -1.80
CA SER A 11 13.22 -13.57 -1.47
C SER A 11 14.63 -12.99 -1.56
N ALA A 12 15.65 -13.73 -1.12
CA ALA A 12 17.04 -13.32 -1.29
C ALA A 12 17.41 -13.20 -2.78
N TRP A 13 16.97 -14.13 -3.63
CA TRP A 13 17.18 -14.02 -5.08
C TRP A 13 16.42 -12.85 -5.68
N GLN A 14 15.18 -12.59 -5.27
CA GLN A 14 14.41 -11.44 -5.75
C GLN A 14 15.16 -10.13 -5.46
N TRP A 15 15.56 -9.91 -4.20
CA TRP A 15 16.15 -8.65 -3.77
C TRP A 15 17.63 -8.48 -4.11
N ASN A 16 18.41 -9.57 -4.16
CA ASN A 16 19.86 -9.47 -4.39
C ASN A 16 20.28 -9.81 -5.82
N LEU A 17 19.40 -10.43 -6.62
CA LEU A 17 19.74 -10.87 -7.97
C LEU A 17 18.73 -10.34 -9.00
N MET A 18 17.47 -10.75 -8.92
CA MET A 18 16.49 -10.48 -9.98
C MET A 18 16.20 -8.99 -10.12
N ILE A 19 15.91 -8.29 -9.02
CA ILE A 19 15.61 -6.86 -9.06
C ILE A 19 16.85 -6.04 -9.50
N PRO A 20 17.99 -6.09 -8.78
CA PRO A 20 19.11 -5.19 -9.09
C PRO A 20 19.84 -5.53 -10.40
N VAL A 21 19.96 -6.81 -10.76
CA VAL A 21 20.77 -7.21 -11.94
C VAL A 21 19.94 -7.23 -13.21
N LEU A 22 18.68 -7.70 -13.13
CA LEU A 22 17.83 -7.86 -14.30
C LEU A 22 16.81 -6.73 -14.42
N LEU A 23 15.92 -6.58 -13.43
CA LEU A 23 14.76 -5.70 -13.57
C LEU A 23 15.16 -4.23 -13.62
N ASP A 24 16.06 -3.76 -12.75
CA ASP A 24 16.53 -2.37 -12.78
C ASP A 24 17.18 -2.00 -14.11
N ARG A 25 17.91 -2.94 -14.72
CA ARG A 25 18.54 -2.74 -16.03
C ARG A 25 17.50 -2.64 -17.14
N VAL A 26 16.52 -3.54 -17.14
CA VAL A 26 15.41 -3.53 -18.11
C VAL A 26 14.56 -2.27 -17.94
N GLY A 27 14.25 -1.89 -16.70
CA GLY A 27 13.51 -0.67 -16.37
C GLY A 27 14.23 0.57 -16.86
N ARG A 28 15.56 0.65 -16.68
CA ARG A 28 16.36 1.76 -17.21
C ARG A 28 16.32 1.81 -18.74
N TRP A 29 16.43 0.67 -19.43
CA TRP A 29 16.31 0.65 -20.89
C TRP A 29 14.93 1.09 -21.37
N PHE A 30 13.87 0.67 -20.67
CA PHE A 30 12.51 1.11 -20.95
C PHE A 30 12.35 2.63 -20.77
N GLN A 31 12.83 3.18 -19.65
CA GLN A 31 12.80 4.63 -19.40
C GLN A 31 13.57 5.42 -20.47
N LEU A 32 14.76 4.95 -20.87
CA LEU A 32 15.54 5.58 -21.93
C LEU A 32 14.83 5.55 -23.28
N ALA A 33 14.25 4.40 -23.64
CA ALA A 33 13.48 4.27 -24.87
C ALA A 33 12.25 5.20 -24.87
N TRP A 34 11.56 5.31 -23.73
CA TRP A 34 10.42 6.21 -23.57
C TRP A 34 10.85 7.68 -23.68
N ALA A 35 11.93 8.08 -23.00
CA ALA A 35 12.47 9.44 -23.09
C ALA A 35 12.92 9.82 -24.52
N LEU A 36 13.43 8.85 -25.29
CA LEU A 36 13.77 9.06 -26.71
C LEU A 36 12.52 9.23 -27.58
N SER A 37 11.42 8.55 -27.24
CA SER A 37 10.15 8.67 -27.97
C SER A 37 9.40 9.97 -27.68
N ASP A 38 9.58 10.55 -26.49
CA ASP A 38 8.97 11.81 -26.06
C ASP A 38 10.04 12.82 -25.63
N ALA A 39 10.64 13.48 -26.62
CA ALA A 39 11.71 14.45 -26.40
C ALA A 39 11.28 15.67 -25.56
N THR A 40 9.98 15.99 -25.50
CA THR A 40 9.47 17.13 -24.74
C THR A 40 9.49 16.87 -23.24
N ARG A 41 9.29 15.61 -22.85
CA ARG A 41 9.24 15.16 -21.44
C ARG A 41 10.45 14.31 -21.05
N ALA A 42 11.48 14.25 -21.90
CA ALA A 42 12.63 13.38 -21.70
C ALA A 42 13.31 13.57 -20.33
N SER A 43 13.42 14.81 -19.85
CA SER A 43 14.00 15.12 -18.54
C SER A 43 13.13 14.63 -17.38
N GLU A 44 11.82 14.78 -17.47
CA GLU A 44 10.86 14.27 -16.48
C GLU A 44 10.91 12.75 -16.41
N ILE A 45 10.87 12.09 -17.58
CA ILE A 45 10.89 10.63 -17.69
C ILE A 45 12.21 10.06 -17.12
N ALA A 46 13.33 10.70 -17.42
CA ALA A 46 14.64 10.31 -16.88
C ALA A 46 14.75 10.48 -15.35
N ALA A 47 13.96 11.38 -14.76
CA ALA A 47 13.91 11.60 -13.32
C ALA A 47 12.99 10.61 -12.57
N LEU A 48 12.16 9.84 -13.27
CA LEU A 48 11.26 8.88 -12.65
C LEU A 48 12.05 7.75 -11.96
N ARG A 49 11.58 7.37 -10.76
CA ARG A 49 12.09 6.20 -10.06
C ARG A 49 11.19 5.01 -10.32
N VAL A 50 11.73 3.95 -10.91
CA VAL A 50 11.04 2.66 -11.03
C VAL A 50 11.27 1.88 -9.76
N GLY A 51 10.17 1.48 -9.11
CA GLY A 51 10.19 0.57 -7.97
C GLY A 51 9.59 -0.78 -8.36
N TRP A 52 10.20 -1.86 -7.91
CA TRP A 52 9.72 -3.21 -8.13
C TRP A 52 9.07 -3.76 -6.88
N VAL A 53 7.91 -4.40 -7.06
CA VAL A 53 7.21 -5.11 -5.99
C VAL A 53 7.20 -6.58 -6.37
N PRO A 54 7.98 -7.44 -5.67
CA PRO A 54 7.93 -8.87 -5.93
C PRO A 54 6.53 -9.42 -5.58
N PRO A 55 6.12 -10.53 -6.21
CA PRO A 55 4.81 -11.12 -5.95
C PRO A 55 4.63 -11.48 -4.48
N HIS A 56 3.40 -11.34 -4.00
CA HIS A 56 3.04 -11.68 -2.64
C HIS A 56 3.40 -13.12 -2.30
N ARG A 57 3.83 -13.34 -1.06
CA ARG A 57 3.97 -14.70 -0.53
C ARG A 57 2.59 -15.23 -0.23
N PHE A 58 2.36 -16.50 -0.55
CA PHE A 58 1.11 -17.16 -0.18
C PHE A 58 0.98 -17.18 1.34
N ILE A 59 -0.05 -16.53 1.86
CA ILE A 59 -0.37 -16.50 3.29
C ILE A 59 -0.71 -17.93 3.74
N VAL A 60 0.02 -18.46 4.70
CA VAL A 60 -0.16 -19.85 5.15
C VAL A 60 -1.31 -19.94 6.14
N ASP A 61 -1.38 -18.98 7.06
CA ASP A 61 -2.45 -18.88 8.04
C ASP A 61 -3.05 -17.46 8.03
N PRO A 62 -4.11 -17.23 7.24
CA PRO A 62 -4.76 -15.92 7.17
C PRO A 62 -5.28 -15.43 8.52
N ALA A 63 -5.73 -16.33 9.40
CA ALA A 63 -6.31 -15.95 10.69
C ALA A 63 -5.26 -15.38 11.64
N ARG A 64 -4.00 -15.80 11.50
CA ARG A 64 -2.88 -15.29 12.32
C ARG A 64 -2.14 -14.13 11.67
N GLU A 65 -1.91 -14.19 10.36
CA GLU A 65 -1.05 -13.24 9.65
C GLU A 65 -1.75 -11.89 9.38
N ILE A 66 -3.03 -11.89 9.00
CA ILE A 66 -3.76 -10.65 8.70
C ILE A 66 -3.91 -9.74 9.93
N PRO A 67 -4.27 -10.24 11.13
CA PRO A 67 -4.29 -9.40 12.32
C PRO A 67 -2.90 -8.86 12.69
N ALA A 68 -1.84 -9.61 12.45
CA ALA A 68 -0.47 -9.15 12.69
C ALA A 68 -0.11 -7.98 11.76
N LEU A 69 -0.46 -8.06 10.47
CA LEU A 69 -0.27 -6.96 9.51
C LEU A 69 -1.07 -5.71 9.91
N ARG A 70 -2.34 -5.89 10.29
CA ARG A 70 -3.16 -4.79 10.83
C ARG A 70 -2.51 -4.13 12.04
N ASN A 71 -1.97 -4.92 12.98
CA ASN A 71 -1.31 -4.40 14.17
C ASN A 71 0.00 -3.69 13.85
N ALA A 72 0.80 -4.21 12.91
CA ALA A 72 2.02 -3.56 12.45
C ALA A 72 1.74 -2.19 11.82
N VAL A 73 0.68 -2.09 11.01
CA VAL A 73 0.23 -0.80 10.44
C VAL A 73 -0.21 0.16 11.53
N ARG A 74 -1.00 -0.31 12.50
CA ARG A 74 -1.46 0.52 13.63
C ARG A 74 -0.32 0.98 14.55
N ALA A 75 0.69 0.14 14.73
CA ALA A 75 1.89 0.46 15.52
C ALA A 75 2.86 1.40 14.77
N GLY A 76 2.61 1.71 13.49
CA GLY A 76 3.48 2.56 12.68
C GLY A 76 4.73 1.85 12.13
N PHE A 77 4.86 0.53 12.32
CA PHE A 77 5.97 -0.24 11.77
C PHE A 77 5.83 -0.52 10.27
N ALA A 78 4.61 -0.45 9.75
CA ALA A 78 4.31 -0.63 8.33
C ALA A 78 3.34 0.43 7.84
N SER A 79 3.45 0.82 6.57
CA SER A 79 2.46 1.68 5.93
C SER A 79 1.33 0.83 5.34
N ARG A 80 0.09 1.36 5.35
CA ARG A 80 -1.07 0.68 4.73
C ARG A 80 -0.79 0.35 3.27
N GLN A 81 -0.27 1.31 2.50
CA GLN A 81 0.04 1.12 1.09
C GLN A 81 1.16 0.10 0.88
N GLY A 82 2.15 0.03 1.80
CA GLY A 82 3.20 -0.97 1.77
C GLY A 82 2.64 -2.39 1.90
N VAL A 83 1.76 -2.61 2.89
CA VAL A 83 1.09 -3.91 3.08
C VAL A 83 0.22 -4.27 1.88
N VAL A 84 -0.50 -3.31 1.30
CA VAL A 84 -1.33 -3.55 0.09
C VAL A 84 -0.46 -3.99 -1.10
N ARG A 85 0.69 -3.34 -1.32
CA ARG A 85 1.65 -3.76 -2.35
C ARG A 85 2.24 -5.13 -2.06
N GLU A 86 2.53 -5.44 -0.79
CA GLU A 86 3.01 -6.76 -0.38
C GLU A 86 1.99 -7.86 -0.69
N LEU A 87 0.69 -7.55 -0.64
CA LEU A 87 -0.39 -8.45 -1.07
C LEU A 87 -0.57 -8.51 -2.59
N GLY A 88 0.25 -7.80 -3.37
CA GLY A 88 0.19 -7.79 -4.83
C GLY A 88 -0.91 -6.90 -5.42
N LEU A 89 -1.47 -6.00 -4.63
CA LEU A 89 -2.52 -5.07 -5.06
C LEU A 89 -1.97 -3.67 -5.28
N ASP A 90 -2.61 -2.91 -6.17
CA ASP A 90 -2.33 -1.49 -6.37
C ASP A 90 -3.07 -0.66 -5.29
N PRO A 91 -2.34 0.10 -4.44
CA PRO A 91 -2.96 0.92 -3.40
C PRO A 91 -3.84 2.05 -3.90
N GLU A 92 -3.58 2.58 -5.09
CA GLU A 92 -4.36 3.67 -5.68
C GLU A 92 -5.72 3.14 -6.11
N ARG A 93 -5.71 2.08 -6.92
CA ARG A 93 -6.91 1.35 -7.31
C ARG A 93 -7.73 0.87 -6.12
N LEU A 94 -7.09 0.28 -5.10
CA LEU A 94 -7.81 -0.18 -3.90
C LEU A 94 -8.48 0.99 -3.17
N LEU A 95 -7.85 2.17 -3.16
CA LEU A 95 -8.45 3.35 -2.54
C LEU A 95 -9.67 3.83 -3.33
N GLU A 96 -9.59 3.83 -4.67
CA GLU A 96 -10.73 4.16 -5.53
C GLU A 96 -11.92 3.22 -5.30
N GLU A 97 -11.66 1.91 -5.26
CA GLU A 97 -12.68 0.89 -4.95
C GLU A 97 -13.31 1.14 -3.57
N GLN A 98 -12.50 1.41 -2.54
CA GLN A 98 -13.02 1.73 -1.21
C GLN A 98 -13.86 3.02 -1.16
N ILE A 99 -13.50 4.04 -1.96
CA ILE A 99 -14.29 5.28 -2.05
C ILE A 99 -15.63 5.00 -2.75
N ALA A 100 -15.61 4.23 -3.84
CA ALA A 100 -16.81 3.84 -4.56
C ALA A 100 -17.77 3.04 -3.69
N ASP A 101 -17.26 2.01 -2.99
CA ASP A 101 -18.03 1.15 -2.08
C ASP A 101 -18.67 1.96 -0.95
N ARG A 102 -17.91 2.89 -0.33
CA ARG A 102 -18.44 3.77 0.71
C ARG A 102 -19.53 4.69 0.19
N ALA A 103 -19.31 5.30 -0.97
CA ALA A 103 -20.31 6.18 -1.57
C ALA A 103 -21.59 5.41 -1.90
N GLU A 104 -21.49 4.15 -2.32
CA GLU A 104 -22.65 3.29 -2.57
C GLU A 104 -23.36 2.87 -1.28
N ALA A 105 -22.62 2.52 -0.23
CA ALA A 105 -23.20 2.23 1.08
C ALA A 105 -23.99 3.43 1.62
N ASP A 106 -23.39 4.63 1.56
CA ASP A 106 -23.99 5.88 2.02
C ASP A 106 -25.26 6.21 1.21
N ARG A 107 -25.25 6.01 -0.12
CA ARG A 107 -26.44 6.22 -0.98
C ARG A 107 -27.59 5.27 -0.64
N ASN A 108 -27.28 4.04 -0.25
CA ASN A 108 -28.29 3.01 0.04
C ASN A 108 -28.65 2.94 1.54
N GLY A 109 -28.05 3.76 2.40
CA GLY A 109 -28.27 3.73 3.84
C GLY A 109 -27.77 2.43 4.50
N LEU A 110 -26.79 1.76 3.89
CA LEU A 110 -26.20 0.53 4.43
C LEU A 110 -25.05 0.88 5.38
N VAL A 111 -25.03 0.24 6.55
CA VAL A 111 -23.94 0.39 7.53
C VAL A 111 -23.22 -0.94 7.66
N PHE A 112 -21.94 -0.95 7.30
CA PHE A 112 -21.06 -2.12 7.43
C PHE A 112 -20.16 -1.98 8.66
N ASP A 113 -19.88 -3.10 9.32
CA ASP A 113 -18.98 -3.20 10.48
C ASP A 113 -17.51 -2.85 10.13
N THR A 114 -17.15 -2.92 8.85
CA THR A 114 -15.86 -2.54 8.30
C THR A 114 -15.63 -1.03 8.25
N ASP A 115 -16.67 -0.20 8.40
CA ASP A 115 -16.52 1.26 8.42
C ASP A 115 -16.26 1.79 9.82
N ALA A 116 -14.98 1.96 10.14
CA ALA A 116 -14.53 2.52 11.42
C ALA A 116 -15.01 3.96 11.69
N ARG A 117 -15.63 4.67 10.74
CA ARG A 117 -16.26 5.97 10.98
C ARG A 117 -17.56 5.84 11.77
N LEU A 118 -18.27 4.72 11.59
CA LEU A 118 -19.62 4.51 12.06
C LEU A 118 -19.71 3.37 13.06
N THR A 119 -18.82 2.38 12.98
CA THR A 119 -18.87 1.17 13.81
C THR A 119 -17.50 0.83 14.39
N SER A 120 -17.49 0.44 15.67
CA SER A 120 -16.31 -0.10 16.33
C SER A 120 -16.02 -1.52 15.85
N SER A 121 -14.86 -2.07 16.22
CA SER A 121 -14.53 -3.47 15.91
C SER A 121 -15.47 -4.50 16.56
N ALA A 122 -16.34 -4.08 17.48
CA ALA A 122 -17.38 -4.91 18.08
C ALA A 122 -18.76 -4.70 17.43
N GLY A 123 -18.85 -3.95 16.32
CA GLY A 123 -20.11 -3.63 15.63
C GLY A 123 -20.97 -2.58 16.34
N VAL A 124 -20.46 -1.97 17.42
CA VAL A 124 -21.17 -0.90 18.15
C VAL A 124 -20.98 0.42 17.44
N THR A 125 -22.06 1.19 17.27
CA THR A 125 -22.04 2.52 16.66
C THR A 125 -21.04 3.45 17.35
N GLN A 126 -20.14 4.08 16.60
CA GLN A 126 -19.22 5.10 17.12
C GLN A 126 -19.82 6.49 16.90
N ALA A 127 -19.61 7.36 17.90
CA ALA A 127 -19.88 8.79 17.71
C ALA A 127 -18.89 9.35 16.68
N PRO A 128 -19.33 10.15 15.69
CA PRO A 128 -18.44 10.76 14.72
C PRO A 128 -17.35 11.59 15.44
N PRO A 129 -16.08 11.55 14.99
CA PRO A 129 -15.06 12.44 15.52
C PRO A 129 -15.47 13.90 15.25
N ASP A 130 -15.48 14.70 16.31
CA ASP A 130 -15.80 16.13 16.24
C ASP A 130 -14.75 16.87 15.38
N ARG A 131 -15.14 17.27 14.17
CA ARG A 131 -14.28 17.99 13.22
C ARG A 131 -14.23 19.50 13.50
N SER A 132 -14.87 19.98 14.56
CA SER A 132 -14.89 21.40 14.94
C SER A 132 -13.81 21.81 15.94
N ALA A 133 -12.95 20.88 16.38
CA ALA A 133 -11.78 21.23 17.18
C ALA A 133 -10.75 21.99 16.32
N PRO A 134 -10.33 23.21 16.70
CA PRO A 134 -9.36 23.98 15.94
C PRO A 134 -8.03 23.22 15.89
N LEU A 135 -7.42 23.18 14.71
CA LEU A 135 -6.02 22.76 14.55
C LEU A 135 -5.19 23.67 15.44
N ILE A 136 -4.44 23.09 16.38
CA ILE A 136 -3.52 23.84 17.22
C ILE A 136 -2.50 24.49 16.28
N GLU A 137 -2.64 25.80 16.03
CA GLU A 137 -1.60 26.61 15.41
C GLU A 137 -0.40 26.56 16.36
N GLU A 138 0.63 25.84 15.93
CA GLU A 138 1.90 25.73 16.62
C GLU A 138 2.54 27.12 16.62
N ASN A 139 2.43 27.82 17.76
CA ASN A 139 3.00 29.14 17.97
C ASN A 139 4.52 29.05 17.79
N THR A 140 5.01 29.50 16.63
CA THR A 140 6.45 29.63 16.37
C THR A 140 6.92 30.93 16.99
N ASP A 141 7.22 30.89 18.28
CA ASP A 141 7.97 31.94 18.99
C ASP A 141 9.13 31.27 19.73
N GLU A 142 10.30 31.25 19.08
CA GLU A 142 11.64 31.53 19.65
C GLU A 142 12.71 31.56 18.54
#